data_AF-A7GHR1-F1
#
_entry.id   AF-A7GHR1-F1
#
_cell.length_a   1.000
_cell.length_b   1.000
_cell.length_c   1.000
_cell.angle_alpha   90.00
_cell.angle_beta   90.00
_cell.angle_gamma   90.00
#
_symmetry.space_group_name_H-M   'P 1'
#
loop_
_entity.id
_entity.type
_entity.pdbx_description
1 polymer ?
#
loop_
_entity_poly.entity_id
_entity_poly.type
_entity_poly.pdbx_seq_one_letter_code
_entity_poly.pdbx_strand_id
1 'polypeptide(L)' 'MTTAKKLKAYRCLKGAKQEDIARLIGVSLNTYNFKENGKKSFTLNEAKIISDFFDTTIDELFFRRNSKL' A
#
# COMPACT_ATOMS: atom_id res chain seq x y z
N MET A 1 -15.23 -1.39 0.63
CA MET A 1 -14.14 -1.23 1.64
C MET A 1 -13.38 -2.56 1.71
N THR A 2 -12.05 -2.58 1.88
CA THR A 2 -11.18 -3.74 1.53
C THR A 2 -9.68 -3.45 1.76
N THR A 3 -8.99 -2.99 0.72
CA THR A 3 -7.52 -3.06 0.61
C THR A 3 -6.75 -2.09 1.51
N ALA A 4 -7.25 -0.85 1.62
CA ALA A 4 -6.71 0.25 2.41
C ALA A 4 -6.18 -0.14 3.81
N LYS A 5 -6.92 -1.02 4.51
CA LYS A 5 -6.61 -1.40 5.89
C LYS A 5 -5.33 -2.24 6.00
N LYS A 6 -4.99 -3.04 4.99
CA LYS A 6 -3.84 -3.96 5.06
C LYS A 6 -2.52 -3.22 4.85
N LEU A 7 -2.43 -2.40 3.80
CA LEU A 7 -1.29 -1.52 3.56
C LEU A 7 -0.98 -0.64 4.78
N LYS A 8 -2.02 -0.02 5.36
CA LYS A 8 -1.89 0.80 6.58
C LYS A 8 -1.35 0.00 7.78
N ALA A 9 -1.78 -1.26 7.95
CA ALA A 9 -1.29 -2.12 9.01
C ALA A 9 0.21 -2.45 8.83
N TYR A 10 0.63 -2.88 7.64
CA TYR A 10 2.04 -3.11 7.31
C TYR A 10 2.91 -1.88 7.58
N ARG A 11 2.44 -0.71 7.12
CA ARG A 11 3.12 0.57 7.33
C ARG A 11 3.29 0.90 8.82
N CYS A 12 2.24 0.77 9.62
CA CYS A 12 2.33 0.99 11.07
C CYS A 12 3.22 -0.03 11.78
N LEU A 13 3.19 -1.32 11.39
CA LEU A 13 4.02 -2.37 11.98
C LEU A 13 5.52 -2.16 11.73
N LYS A 14 5.90 -1.53 10.61
CA LYS A 14 7.28 -1.12 10.33
C LYS A 14 7.63 0.28 10.86
N GLY A 15 6.73 0.94 11.60
CA GLY A 15 6.94 2.31 12.12
C GLY A 15 6.99 3.42 11.06
N ALA A 16 6.62 3.12 9.81
CA ALA A 16 6.71 4.07 8.70
C ALA A 16 5.56 5.10 8.72
N LYS A 17 5.85 6.35 8.40
CA LYS A 17 4.85 7.41 8.26
C LYS A 17 4.29 7.44 6.83
N GLN A 18 3.19 8.18 6.63
CA GLN A 18 2.61 8.32 5.28
C GLN A 18 3.56 9.04 4.34
N GLU A 19 4.33 9.99 4.86
CA GLU A 19 5.36 10.76 4.17
C GLU A 19 6.49 9.86 3.66
N ASP A 20 6.83 8.79 4.38
CA ASP A 20 7.94 7.90 4.04
C ASP A 20 7.59 7.05 2.81
N ILE A 21 6.39 6.48 2.79
CA ILE A 21 5.90 5.72 1.62
C ILE A 21 5.58 6.65 0.45
N ALA A 22 5.16 7.89 0.71
CA ALA A 22 4.97 8.90 -0.34
C ALA A 22 6.29 9.22 -1.06
N ARG A 23 7.38 9.44 -0.30
CA ARG A 23 8.74 9.64 -0.85
C ARG A 23 9.23 8.40 -1.60
N LEU A 24 9.03 7.21 -1.03
CA LEU A 24 9.43 5.92 -1.62
C LEU A 24 8.87 5.73 -3.04
N ILE A 25 7.62 6.12 -3.30
CA ILE A 25 6.97 5.98 -4.62
C ILE A 25 6.94 7.28 -5.44
N GLY A 26 7.64 8.33 -5.01
CA GLY A 26 7.77 9.58 -5.77
C GLY A 26 6.47 10.41 -5.89
N VAL A 27 5.59 10.39 -4.88
CA VAL A 27 4.33 11.16 -4.88
C VAL A 27 4.21 12.11 -3.68
N SER A 28 3.30 13.07 -3.77
CA SER A 28 2.99 13.94 -2.63
C SER A 28 2.28 13.18 -1.49
N LEU A 29 2.44 13.66 -0.25
CA LEU A 29 1.75 13.11 0.93
C LEU A 29 0.24 12.96 0.72
N ASN A 30 -0.43 14.00 0.19
CA ASN A 30 -1.86 13.95 -0.10
C ASN A 30 -2.20 12.88 -1.16
N THR A 31 -1.35 12.68 -2.16
CA THR A 31 -1.54 11.62 -3.17
C THR A 31 -1.43 10.25 -2.52
N TYR A 32 -0.43 10.01 -1.68
CA TYR A 32 -0.32 8.75 -0.94
C TYR A 32 -1.48 8.55 0.04
N ASN A 33 -1.90 9.59 0.78
CA ASN A 33 -3.04 9.53 1.68
C ASN A 33 -4.33 9.13 0.93
N PHE A 34 -4.58 9.71 -0.25
CA PHE A 34 -5.72 9.33 -1.08
C PHE A 34 -5.59 7.89 -1.59
N LYS A 35 -4.38 7.42 -1.91
CA LYS A 35 -4.15 6.02 -2.31
C LYS A 35 -4.33 5.04 -1.15
N GLU A 36 -3.73 5.27 0.01
CA GLU A 36 -3.89 4.43 1.22
C GLU A 36 -5.36 4.37 1.66
N ASN A 37 -6.14 5.44 1.52
CA ASN A 37 -7.58 5.44 1.83
C ASN A 37 -8.48 4.95 0.68
N GLY A 38 -7.93 4.51 -0.45
CA GLY A 38 -8.69 3.97 -1.59
C GLY A 38 -9.47 5.01 -2.41
N LYS A 39 -9.18 6.31 -2.24
CA LYS A 39 -9.72 7.40 -3.10
C LYS A 39 -9.02 7.49 -4.46
N LYS A 40 -7.83 6.88 -4.58
CA LYS A 40 -7.06 6.78 -5.84
C LYS A 40 -6.39 5.40 -5.88
N SER A 41 -6.29 4.78 -7.06
CA SER A 41 -5.59 3.49 -7.20
C SER A 41 -4.07 3.67 -7.13
N PHE A 42 -3.37 2.63 -6.67
CA PHE A 42 -1.94 2.48 -6.92
C PHE A 42 -1.70 2.01 -8.36
N THR A 43 -0.57 2.39 -8.97
CA THR A 43 -0.09 1.78 -10.21
C THR A 43 0.62 0.46 -9.89
N LEU A 44 0.83 -0.41 -10.89
CA LEU A 44 1.56 -1.66 -10.68
C LEU A 44 3.00 -1.42 -10.22
N ASN A 45 3.67 -0.39 -10.76
CA ASN A 45 5.04 -0.03 -10.37
C ASN A 45 5.10 0.49 -8.92
N GLU A 46 4.18 1.36 -8.51
CA GLU A 46 4.06 1.79 -7.11
C GLU A 46 3.79 0.60 -6.19
N ALA A 47 2.88 -0.31 -6.58
CA ALA A 47 2.55 -1.49 -5.80
C ALA A 47 3.76 -2.43 -5.63
N LYS A 48 4.56 -2.61 -6.67
CA LYS A 48 5.81 -3.39 -6.65
C LYS A 48 6.87 -2.77 -5.72
N ILE A 49 7.11 -1.46 -5.84
CA ILE A 49 8.06 -0.75 -4.96
C ILE A 49 7.64 -0.89 -3.49
N ILE A 50 6.34 -0.76 -3.20
CA ILE A 50 5.81 -0.89 -1.83
C ILE A 50 5.90 -2.35 -1.34
N SER A 51 5.60 -3.35 -2.18
CA SER A 51 5.69 -4.75 -1.76
C SER A 51 7.14 -5.15 -1.44
N ASP A 52 8.10 -4.65 -2.21
CA ASP A 52 9.53 -4.93 -2.02
C ASP A 52 10.07 -4.26 -0.75
N PHE A 53 9.66 -3.02 -0.45
CA PHE A 53 9.98 -2.35 0.81
C PHE A 53 9.44 -3.10 2.05
N PHE A 54 8.30 -3.79 1.92
CA PHE A 54 7.70 -4.56 3.01
C PHE A 54 8.14 -6.02 3.07
N ASP A 55 9.00 -6.48 2.15
CA ASP A 55 9.39 -7.88 1.97
C ASP A 55 8.17 -8.81 1.83
N THR A 56 7.30 -8.47 0.88
CA THR A 56 6.03 -9.20 0.64
C THR A 56 5.64 -9.16 -0.84
N THR A 57 4.54 -9.80 -1.21
CA THR A 57 4.03 -9.80 -2.60
C THR A 57 2.96 -8.74 -2.82
N ILE A 58 2.79 -8.32 -4.08
CA ILE A 58 1.69 -7.43 -4.49
C ILE A 58 0.34 -8.08 -4.16
N ASP A 59 0.18 -9.39 -4.39
CA ASP A 59 -1.03 -10.14 -4.05
C ASP A 59 -1.35 -10.11 -2.55
N GLU A 60 -0.35 -10.35 -1.70
CA GLU A 60 -0.55 -10.32 -0.26
C GLU A 60 -0.91 -8.90 0.22
N LEU A 61 -0.32 -7.84 -0.35
CA LEU A 61 -0.54 -6.47 0.12
C LEU A 61 -1.79 -5.79 -0.46
N PHE A 62 -2.12 -6.07 -1.73
CA PHE A 62 -3.16 -5.35 -2.49
C PHE A 62 -4.36 -6.19 -2.92
N PHE A 63 -4.32 -7.52 -2.80
CA PHE A 63 -5.43 -8.39 -3.20
C PHE A 63 -6.07 -9.09 -2.01
N ARG A 64 -7.37 -9.38 -2.15
CA ARG A 64 -8.06 -10.30 -1.24
C ARG A 64 -7.91 -11.70 -1.80
N ARG A 65 -7.36 -12.62 -0.99
CA ARG A 65 -7.63 -14.05 -1.17
C ARG A 65 -9.14 -14.26 -0.99
N ASN A 66 -9.85 -14.40 -2.10
CA ASN A 66 -11.21 -14.90 -2.11
C ASN A 66 -11.16 -16.42 -1.92
N SER A 67 -11.29 -16.86 -0.68
CA SER A 67 -11.54 -18.27 -0.35
C SER A 67 -12.98 -18.63 -0.75
N LYS A 68 -13.19 -18.86 -2.05
CA LYS A 68 -14.25 -19.75 -2.54
C LYS A 68 -13.62 -21.13 -2.70
N LEU A 69 -13.82 -21.96 -1.67
CA LEU A 69 -13.97 -23.41 -1.83
C LEU A 69 -15.46 -23.66 -2.12
#